data_AF-A0AA92LP48-F1
#
_entry.id   AF-A0AA92LP48-F1
#
_cell.length_a   1.000
_cell.length_b   1.000
_cell.length_c   1.000
_cell.angle_alpha   90.00
_cell.angle_beta   90.00
_cell.angle_gamma   90.00
#
_symmetry.space_group_name_H-M   'P 1'
#
loop_
_entity.id
_entity.type
_entity.pdbx_description
1 polymer ?
#
loop_
_entity_poly.entity_id
_entity_poly.type
_entity_poly.pdbx_seq_one_letter_code
_entity_poly.pdbx_strand_id
1 'polypeptide(L)' 'MNCHQERHHYANAMYERLMGAKSPVQSQVSHRKHHEYLEKVLGISLGEAKERDEQVRLCIALALGHARVSITNNYLG' A
#
# COMPACT_ATOMS: atom_id res chain seq x y z
N MET A 1 19.88 -0.11 -16.12
CA MET A 1 19.08 -0.60 -14.98
C MET A 1 18.04 0.46 -14.65
N ASN A 2 16.74 0.13 -14.72
CA ASN A 2 15.69 1.11 -14.47
C ASN A 2 15.25 1.01 -13.00
N CYS A 3 16.05 1.58 -12.08
CA CYS A 3 15.81 1.51 -10.62
C CYS A 3 14.42 2.03 -10.18
N HIS A 4 13.70 2.76 -11.05
CA HIS A 4 12.32 3.15 -10.80
C HIS A 4 11.35 1.97 -10.86
N GLN A 5 11.48 1.08 -11.87
CA GLN A 5 10.60 -0.09 -11.99
C GLN A 5 10.80 -1.09 -10.84
N GLU A 6 12.04 -1.24 -10.38
CA GLU A 6 12.37 -2.09 -9.23
C GLU A 6 11.73 -1.59 -7.93
N ARG A 7 11.72 -0.27 -7.70
CA ARG A 7 11.08 0.33 -6.52
C ARG A 7 9.56 0.19 -6.53
N HIS A 8 8.91 0.35 -7.69
CA HIS A 8 7.49 0.09 -7.82
C HIS A 8 7.16 -1.38 -7.52
N HIS A 9 7.90 -2.31 -8.13
CA HIS A 9 7.69 -3.73 -7.90
C HIS A 9 7.91 -4.09 -6.42
N TYR A 10 8.99 -3.59 -5.82
CA TYR A 10 9.28 -3.78 -4.40
C TYR A 10 8.17 -3.25 -3.49
N ALA A 11 7.74 -2.00 -3.69
CA ALA A 11 6.70 -1.39 -2.86
C ALA A 11 5.40 -2.19 -2.90
N ASN A 12 4.98 -2.61 -4.10
CA ASN A 12 3.75 -3.38 -4.28
C ASN A 12 3.84 -4.78 -3.68
N ALA A 13 4.96 -5.49 -3.91
CA ALA A 13 5.19 -6.81 -3.31
C ALA A 13 5.23 -6.76 -1.77
N MET A 14 5.87 -5.72 -1.21
CA MET A 14 5.90 -5.51 0.24
C MET A 14 4.53 -5.15 0.81
N TYR A 15 3.76 -4.34 0.08
CA TYR A 15 2.39 -4.02 0.47
C TYR A 15 1.53 -5.27 0.53
N GLU A 16 1.54 -6.10 -0.51
CA GLU A 16 0.78 -7.34 -0.55
C GLU A 16 1.21 -8.30 0.58
N ARG A 17 2.52 -8.41 0.84
CA ARG A 17 3.05 -9.25 1.93
C ARG A 17 2.62 -8.79 3.32
N LEU A 18 2.61 -7.48 3.59
CA LEU A 18 2.30 -6.93 4.92
C LEU A 18 0.79 -6.76 5.14
N MET A 19 0.07 -6.32 4.11
CA MET A 19 -1.37 -6.08 4.17
C MET A 19 -2.17 -7.38 4.01
N GLY A 20 -1.66 -8.34 3.24
CA GLY A 20 -2.42 -9.53 2.81
C GLY A 20 -3.43 -9.24 1.70
N ALA A 21 -3.35 -8.06 1.08
CA ALA A 21 -4.21 -7.61 0.00
C ALA A 21 -3.42 -6.75 -1.00
N LYS A 22 -3.89 -6.69 -2.25
CA LYS A 22 -3.23 -5.91 -3.31
C LYS A 22 -3.33 -4.41 -3.04
N SER A 23 -2.33 -3.64 -3.46
CA SER A 23 -2.34 -2.17 -3.41
C SER A 23 -3.39 -1.57 -4.37
N PRO A 24 -3.76 -0.29 -4.25
CA PRO A 24 -4.65 0.39 -5.21
C PRO A 24 -4.24 0.22 -6.68
N VAL A 25 -2.95 0.38 -6.98
CA VAL A 25 -2.41 0.22 -8.33
C VAL A 25 -2.59 -1.21 -8.84
N GLN A 26 -2.34 -2.22 -8.00
CA GLN A 26 -2.44 -3.62 -8.40
C GLN A 26 -3.88 -4.16 -8.39
N SER A 27 -4.74 -3.65 -7.53
CA SER A 27 -6.16 -4.00 -7.44
C SER A 27 -7.00 -3.22 -8.45
N GLN A 28 -6.44 -2.17 -9.06
CA GLN A 28 -7.16 -1.17 -9.88
C GLN A 28 -8.32 -0.50 -9.14
N VAL A 29 -8.26 -0.49 -7.80
CA VAL A 29 -9.22 0.21 -6.95
C VAL A 29 -8.68 1.61 -6.69
N SER A 30 -9.52 2.63 -6.83
CA SER A 30 -9.11 4.00 -6.53
C SER A 30 -8.74 4.14 -5.05
N HIS A 31 -7.77 5.00 -4.74
CA HIS A 31 -7.35 5.27 -3.37
C HIS A 31 -8.52 5.55 -2.41
N ARG A 32 -9.54 6.29 -2.89
CA ARG A 32 -10.75 6.63 -2.12
C ARG A 32 -11.61 5.42 -1.72
N LYS A 33 -11.59 4.35 -2.54
CA LYS A 33 -12.36 3.12 -2.30
C LYS A 33 -11.50 1.99 -1.75
N HIS A 34 -10.20 2.22 -1.59
CA HIS A 34 -9.27 1.16 -1.22
C HIS A 34 -9.52 0.63 0.18
N HIS A 35 -9.88 1.50 1.13
CA HIS A 35 -10.20 1.05 2.49
C HIS A 35 -11.46 0.16 2.54
N GLU A 36 -12.48 0.45 1.73
CA GLU A 36 -13.65 -0.42 1.57
C GLU A 36 -13.29 -1.77 0.91
N TYR A 37 -12.34 -1.75 -0.03
CA TYR A 37 -11.80 -2.96 -0.63
C TYR A 37 -11.07 -3.83 0.41
N LEU A 38 -10.23 -3.21 1.24
CA LEU A 38 -9.50 -3.91 2.31
C LEU A 38 -10.44 -4.50 3.36
N GLU A 39 -11.47 -3.75 3.77
CA GLU A 39 -12.54 -4.26 4.65
C GLU A 39 -13.17 -5.54 4.08
N LYS A 40 -13.55 -5.52 2.79
CA LYS A 40 -14.17 -6.69 2.14
C LYS A 40 -13.23 -7.88 1.98
N VAL A 41 -11.97 -7.64 1.60
CA VAL A 41 -11.00 -8.71 1.34
C VAL A 41 -10.49 -9.35 2.62
N LEU A 42 -10.29 -8.55 3.67
CA LEU A 42 -9.70 -9.02 4.92
C LEU A 42 -10.75 -9.34 5.98
N GLY A 43 -12.02 -8.97 5.78
CA GLY A 43 -13.09 -9.17 6.75
C GLY A 43 -12.91 -8.35 8.04
N ILE A 44 -12.26 -7.19 7.92
CA ILE A 44 -11.95 -6.27 9.04
C ILE A 44 -12.81 -5.01 8.95
N SER A 45 -12.89 -4.24 10.05
CA SER A 45 -13.62 -2.97 10.02
C SER A 45 -12.93 -1.93 9.12
N LEU A 46 -13.71 -1.00 8.55
CA LEU A 46 -13.17 0.15 7.82
C LEU A 46 -12.16 0.98 8.63
N GLY A 47 -12.33 1.10 9.95
CA GLY A 47 -11.38 1.79 10.83
C GLY A 47 -10.05 1.06 10.93
N GLU A 48 -10.09 -0.25 11.17
CA GLU A 48 -8.91 -1.10 11.20
C GLU A 48 -8.19 -1.14 9.84
N ALA A 49 -8.95 -1.17 8.73
CA ALA A 49 -8.39 -1.09 7.39
C ALA A 49 -7.59 0.20 7.15
N LYS A 50 -8.06 1.33 7.67
CA LYS A 50 -7.37 2.63 7.57
C LYS A 50 -6.07 2.65 8.38
N GLU A 51 -6.14 2.26 9.66
CA GLU A 51 -4.98 2.25 10.55
C GLU A 51 -3.89 1.30 10.02
N ARG A 52 -4.30 0.11 9.57
CA ARG A 52 -3.36 -0.88 9.02
C ARG A 52 -2.76 -0.42 7.68
N ASP A 53 -3.56 0.15 6.78
CA ASP A 53 -3.06 0.72 5.52
C ASP A 53 -2.02 1.82 5.77
N GLU A 54 -2.27 2.72 6.73
CA GLU A 54 -1.33 3.78 7.11
C GLU A 54 -0.01 3.21 7.67
N GLN A 55 -0.08 2.24 8.57
CA GLN A 55 1.10 1.59 9.15
C GLN A 55 1.94 0.86 8.08
N VAL A 56 1.29 0.13 7.17
CA VAL A 56 1.98 -0.58 6.08
C VAL A 56 2.65 0.41 5.14
N ARG A 57 1.95 1.49 4.76
CA ARG A 57 2.54 2.53 3.90
C ARG A 57 3.71 3.25 4.60
N LEU A 58 3.63 3.50 5.90
CA LEU A 58 4.76 4.06 6.65
C LEU A 58 5.97 3.11 6.67
N CYS A 59 5.75 1.82 6.90
CA CYS A 59 6.81 0.82 6.87
C CYS A 59 7.51 0.78 5.50
N ILE A 60 6.75 0.79 4.41
CA ILE A 60 7.28 0.79 3.04
C ILE A 60 8.02 2.09 2.74
N ALA A 61 7.50 3.25 3.19
CA ALA A 61 8.19 4.52 3.03
C ALA A 61 9.60 4.46 3.68
N LEU A 62 9.67 4.00 4.93
CA LEU A 62 10.93 3.88 5.66
C LEU A 62 11.89 2.91 4.96
N ALA A 63 11.40 1.76 4.47
CA ALA A 63 12.21 0.79 3.74
C ALA A 63 12.76 1.34 2.41
N LEU A 64 12.05 2.28 1.78
CA LEU A 64 12.50 2.99 0.58
C LEU A 64 13.43 4.18 0.90
N GLY A 65 13.77 4.42 2.17
CA GLY A 65 14.61 5.54 2.60
C GLY A 65 13.85 6.88 2.69
N HIS A 66 12.53 6.83 2.85
CA HIS A 66 11.66 8.00 2.91
C HIS A 66 10.96 8.10 4.27
N ALA A 67 10.92 9.30 4.86
CA ALA A 67 10.26 9.56 6.14
C ALA A 67 8.77 9.94 6.01
N ARG A 68 8.17 9.83 4.82
CA ARG A 68 6.80 10.32 4.54
C ARG A 68 5.95 9.28 3.84
N VAL A 69 4.79 8.97 4.43
CA VAL A 69 3.75 8.09 3.87
C VAL A 69 3.32 8.55 2.48
N SER A 70 3.21 9.86 2.26
CA SER A 70 2.77 10.43 0.97
C SER A 70 3.63 10.03 -0.22
N ILE A 71 4.89 9.66 0.00
CA ILE A 71 5.77 9.17 -1.06
C ILE A 71 5.32 7.79 -1.56
N THR A 72 4.63 6.99 -0.74
CA THR A 72 4.09 5.69 -1.17
C THR A 72 2.96 5.80 -2.17
N ASN A 73 2.25 6.93 -2.24
CA ASN A 73 1.18 7.14 -3.23
C ASN A 73 1.72 7.07 -4.67
N ASN A 74 2.98 7.47 -4.88
CA ASN A 74 3.62 7.35 -6.19
C ASN A 74 3.83 5.89 -6.62
N TYR A 75 3.88 4.94 -5.67
CA TYR A 75 4.17 3.53 -5.93
C TYR A 75 2.94 2.63 -5.83
N LEU A 76 2.05 2.94 -4.88
CA LEU A 76 0.91 2.10 -4.49
C LEU A 76 -0.43 2.65 -4.98
N GLY A 77 -0.50 3.94 -5.33
CA GLY A 77 -1.75 4.64 -5.63
C GLY A 77 -2.43 5.25 -4.42
#